data_AF-A0A954LIB6-F1
#
_entry.id   AF-A0A954LIB6-F1
#
_cell.length_a   1.000
_cell.length_b   1.000
_cell.length_c   1.000
_cell.angle_alpha   90.00
_cell.angle_beta   90.00
_cell.angle_gamma   90.00
#
_symmetry.space_group_name_H-M   'P 1'
#
loop_
_entity.id
_entity.type
_entity.pdbx_description
1 polymer ?
#
loop_
_entity_poly.entity_id
_entity_poly.type
_entity_poly.pdbx_seq_one_letter_code
_entity_poly.pdbx_strand_id
1 'polypeptide(L)'
;MSHSPHPQNSKIHSLDAKRLVTEGSLLDFPANPIQCMRGLYNRHGELAALQDGSQKIVFVFGPEWNQKVLSDSARFHSRFFAIRGPRRSAHRRLTSGLLSMNGPEHKEHRRMVMGPFQKMAIGNHLAPVAEHSQRMLEEWTVGETRDINVDMTHFMLKVTSSILFGVEQPQLACEIGEMIDVWVRMNHRMGMGAFVSDQSFTNGYEHLLQLAEDLEGAVMQMIDIKRSTGKMGHD
;
A
#
# COMPACT_ATOMS: atom_id res chain seq x y z
N MET A 1 27.08 -29.53 41.86
CA MET A 1 26.95 -28.14 41.37
C MET A 1 26.34 -28.21 39.96
N SER A 2 25.06 -28.56 39.89
CA SER A 2 23.93 -27.67 39.55
C SER A 2 23.95 -27.20 38.09
N HIS A 3 23.55 -28.09 37.19
CA HIS A 3 22.98 -27.68 35.90
C HIS A 3 21.58 -27.13 36.15
N SER A 4 21.43 -25.82 36.07
CA SER A 4 20.13 -25.16 36.00
C SER A 4 19.54 -25.40 34.60
N PRO A 5 18.34 -25.98 34.47
CA PRO A 5 17.69 -26.10 33.18
C PRO A 5 17.10 -24.74 32.78
N HIS A 6 17.35 -24.33 31.54
CA HIS A 6 16.64 -23.23 30.89
C HIS A 6 15.12 -23.45 31.01
N PRO A 7 14.33 -22.45 31.43
CA PRO A 7 12.89 -22.57 31.37
C PRO A 7 12.46 -22.50 29.90
N GLN A 8 12.04 -23.66 29.38
CA GLN A 8 11.17 -23.74 28.21
C GLN A 8 9.93 -22.91 28.49
N ASN A 9 9.79 -21.75 27.85
CA ASN A 9 8.58 -20.95 27.92
C ASN A 9 7.54 -21.53 26.96
N SER A 10 7.07 -22.74 27.27
CA SER A 10 5.93 -23.41 26.66
C SER A 10 4.65 -22.92 27.33
N LYS A 11 4.24 -21.69 27.00
CA LYS A 11 2.89 -21.19 27.33
C LYS A 11 2.22 -20.55 26.13
N ILE A 12 2.06 -21.34 25.06
CA ILE A 12 0.90 -21.17 24.20
C ILE A 12 -0.27 -21.76 24.99
N HIS A 13 -0.80 -20.99 25.94
CA HIS A 13 -2.11 -21.28 26.48
C HIS A 13 -3.07 -21.34 25.28
N SER A 14 -3.91 -22.37 25.22
CA SER A 14 -5.05 -22.44 24.34
C SER A 14 -5.90 -21.19 24.59
N LEU A 15 -5.66 -20.14 23.81
CA LEU A 15 -6.55 -18.99 23.74
C LEU A 15 -7.88 -19.57 23.26
N ASP A 16 -8.88 -19.54 24.13
CA ASP A 16 -10.23 -19.95 23.80
C ASP A 16 -10.62 -19.17 22.54
N ALA A 17 -10.72 -19.83 21.38
CA ALA A 17 -10.88 -19.14 20.10
C ALA A 17 -12.15 -18.28 20.07
N LYS A 18 -13.16 -18.64 20.89
CA LYS A 18 -14.37 -17.84 21.13
C LYS A 18 -14.10 -16.51 21.82
N ARG A 19 -13.07 -16.42 22.66
CA ARG A 19 -12.76 -15.23 23.46
C ARG A 19 -12.04 -14.15 22.65
N LEU A 20 -11.61 -14.43 21.43
CA LEU A 20 -10.89 -13.49 20.55
C LEU A 20 -11.75 -12.96 19.39
N VAL A 21 -12.94 -13.54 19.19
CA VAL A 21 -13.78 -13.28 18.03
C VAL A 21 -14.84 -12.24 18.37
N THR A 22 -14.97 -11.24 17.50
CA THR A 22 -16.14 -10.38 17.39
C THR A 22 -16.93 -10.81 16.17
N GLU A 23 -18.20 -11.18 16.35
CA GLU A 23 -19.14 -11.28 15.24
C GLU A 23 -19.54 -9.86 14.79
N GLY A 24 -19.47 -9.58 13.49
CA GLY A 24 -19.76 -8.25 12.93
C GLY A 24 -19.55 -8.23 11.42
N SER A 25 -19.86 -7.11 10.77
CA SER A 25 -19.65 -7.03 9.32
C SER A 25 -18.17 -6.83 9.00
N LEU A 26 -17.62 -7.58 8.05
CA LEU A 26 -16.26 -7.28 7.57
C LEU A 26 -16.15 -5.88 6.95
N LEU A 27 -17.26 -5.27 6.55
CA LEU A 27 -17.31 -3.88 6.05
C LEU A 27 -17.09 -2.82 7.15
N ASP A 28 -17.20 -3.18 8.44
CA ASP A 28 -16.92 -2.26 9.54
C ASP A 28 -15.45 -1.82 9.55
N PHE A 29 -14.55 -2.68 9.08
CA PHE A 29 -13.12 -2.38 8.96
C PHE A 29 -12.82 -1.29 7.92
N PRO A 30 -13.16 -1.43 6.63
CA PRO A 30 -12.90 -0.38 5.64
C PRO A 30 -13.72 0.89 5.88
N ALA A 31 -14.88 0.82 6.55
CA ALA A 31 -15.70 2.00 6.85
C ALA A 31 -15.02 2.93 7.87
N ASN A 32 -14.43 2.37 8.94
CA ASN A 32 -13.63 3.13 9.89
C ASN A 32 -12.53 2.24 10.51
N PRO A 33 -11.37 2.11 9.85
CA PRO A 33 -10.35 1.13 10.24
C PRO A 33 -9.76 1.43 11.61
N ILE A 34 -9.60 2.72 11.95
CA ILE A 34 -9.06 3.14 13.25
C ILE A 34 -10.02 2.78 14.37
N GLN A 35 -11.30 3.11 14.24
CA GLN A 35 -12.29 2.78 15.27
C GLN A 35 -12.48 1.27 15.41
N CYS A 36 -12.56 0.54 14.29
CA CYS A 36 -12.70 -0.91 14.27
C CYS A 36 -11.50 -1.59 14.96
N MET A 37 -10.27 -1.27 14.55
CA MET A 37 -9.06 -1.86 15.13
C MET A 37 -8.90 -1.51 16.62
N ARG A 38 -9.17 -0.26 17.02
CA ARG A 38 -9.13 0.14 18.44
C ARG A 38 -10.18 -0.61 19.26
N GLY A 39 -11.40 -0.77 18.74
CA GLY A 39 -12.47 -1.51 19.41
C GLY A 39 -12.15 -3.00 19.54
N LEU A 40 -11.49 -3.60 18.54
CA LEU A 40 -11.01 -4.98 18.60
C LEU A 40 -9.89 -5.14 19.64
N TYR A 41 -8.90 -4.25 19.61
CA TYR A 41 -7.79 -4.25 20.58
C TYR A 41 -8.28 -4.08 22.02
N ASN A 42 -9.18 -3.12 22.28
CA ASN A 42 -9.68 -2.87 23.63
C ASN A 42 -10.48 -4.06 24.20
N ARG A 43 -11.10 -4.89 23.35
CA ARG A 43 -11.89 -6.05 23.77
C ARG A 43 -11.06 -7.32 23.95
N HIS A 44 -10.12 -7.56 23.03
CA HIS A 44 -9.46 -8.85 22.88
C HIS A 44 -7.95 -8.79 23.13
N GLY A 45 -7.38 -7.59 23.26
CA GLY A 45 -5.95 -7.36 23.41
C GLY A 45 -5.20 -7.49 22.09
N GLU A 46 -4.01 -8.09 22.15
CA GLU A 46 -3.06 -8.10 21.04
C GLU A 46 -3.43 -9.01 19.86
N LEU A 47 -4.39 -9.92 20.05
CA LEU A 47 -4.87 -10.82 19.01
C LEU A 47 -6.39 -10.76 19.01
N ALA A 48 -6.98 -10.37 17.89
CA ALA A 48 -8.42 -10.25 17.74
C ALA A 48 -8.87 -10.79 16.38
N ALA A 49 -10.12 -11.21 16.27
CA ALA A 49 -10.71 -11.60 15.00
C ALA A 49 -12.06 -10.89 14.81
N LEU A 50 -12.31 -10.43 13.59
CA LEU A 50 -13.63 -10.02 13.11
C LEU A 50 -14.16 -11.14 12.21
N GLN A 51 -15.35 -11.64 12.52
CA GLN A 51 -15.98 -12.76 11.83
C GLN A 51 -17.34 -12.34 11.28
N ASP A 52 -17.57 -12.70 10.02
CA ASP A 52 -18.83 -12.49 9.29
C ASP A 52 -19.20 -13.82 8.61
N GLY A 53 -20.10 -14.57 9.22
CA GLY A 53 -20.44 -15.93 8.81
C GLY A 53 -19.23 -16.87 8.84
N SER A 54 -18.84 -17.39 7.67
CA SER A 54 -17.68 -18.26 7.51
C SER A 54 -16.37 -17.51 7.26
N GLN A 55 -16.44 -16.20 6.98
CA GLN A 55 -15.28 -15.38 6.69
C GLN A 55 -14.72 -14.76 7.97
N LYS A 56 -13.39 -14.65 8.04
CA LYS A 56 -12.70 -14.16 9.24
C LYS A 56 -11.45 -13.38 8.87
N ILE A 57 -11.29 -12.21 9.48
CA ILE A 57 -10.06 -11.42 9.42
C ILE A 57 -9.45 -11.38 10.82
N VAL A 58 -8.18 -11.77 10.91
CA VAL A 58 -7.42 -11.75 12.16
C VAL A 58 -6.56 -10.49 12.20
N PHE A 59 -6.64 -9.78 13.31
CA PHE A 59 -5.87 -8.58 13.62
C PHE A 59 -4.84 -8.92 14.68
N VAL A 60 -3.61 -8.52 14.41
CA VAL A 60 -2.47 -8.64 15.32
C VAL A 60 -1.99 -7.26 15.70
N PHE A 61 -1.73 -7.07 16.99
CA PHE A 61 -1.23 -5.83 17.56
C PHE A 61 0.00 -6.10 18.42
N GLY A 62 0.80 -5.07 18.64
CA GLY A 62 1.96 -5.14 19.49
C GLY A 62 3.21 -5.73 18.81
N PRO A 63 4.38 -5.53 19.42
CA PRO A 63 5.67 -5.86 18.81
C PRO A 63 5.87 -7.36 18.59
N GLU A 64 5.41 -8.22 19.52
CA GLU A 64 5.63 -9.66 19.42
C GLU A 64 4.91 -10.27 18.21
N TRP A 65 3.63 -9.95 18.02
CA TRP A 65 2.88 -10.47 16.88
C TRP A 65 3.31 -9.83 15.57
N ASN A 66 3.60 -8.53 15.56
CA ASN A 66 4.12 -7.85 14.37
C ASN A 66 5.44 -8.49 13.92
N GLN A 67 6.34 -8.80 14.85
CA GLN A 67 7.58 -9.49 14.51
C GLN A 67 7.30 -10.88 13.92
N LYS A 68 6.44 -11.69 14.54
CA LYS A 68 6.10 -13.04 14.04
C LYS A 68 5.53 -13.00 12.62
N VAL A 69 4.57 -12.11 12.36
CA VAL A 69 3.89 -12.03 11.07
C VAL A 69 4.81 -11.46 9.98
N LEU A 70 5.59 -10.42 10.29
CA LEU A 70 6.42 -9.73 9.30
C LEU A 70 7.76 -10.43 9.03
N SER A 71 8.21 -11.33 9.90
CA SER A 71 9.51 -12.04 9.74
C SER A 71 9.39 -13.43 9.13
N ASP A 72 8.26 -14.12 9.32
CA ASP A 72 8.06 -15.49 8.81
C ASP A 72 7.36 -15.48 7.44
N SER A 73 8.12 -15.11 6.40
CA SER A 73 7.63 -15.06 5.01
C SER A 73 7.31 -16.44 4.40
N ALA A 74 7.61 -17.54 5.10
CA ALA A 74 7.25 -18.89 4.68
C ALA A 74 5.82 -19.23 5.11
N ARG A 75 5.37 -18.72 6.26
CA ARG A 75 4.00 -18.91 6.76
C ARG A 75 3.06 -17.78 6.34
N PHE A 76 3.52 -16.54 6.39
CA PHE A 76 2.71 -15.37 6.08
C PHE A 76 3.11 -14.79 4.73
N HIS A 77 2.12 -14.64 3.85
CA HIS A 77 2.32 -14.12 2.51
C HIS A 77 1.64 -12.77 2.39
N SER A 78 2.35 -11.79 1.84
CA SER A 78 1.75 -10.52 1.50
C SER A 78 0.72 -10.73 0.40
N ARG A 79 -0.48 -10.22 0.63
CA ARG A 79 -1.57 -10.22 -0.34
C ARG A 79 -2.16 -8.83 -0.34
N PHE A 80 -2.35 -8.29 -1.53
CA PHE A 80 -3.13 -7.08 -1.67
C PHE A 80 -4.57 -7.39 -1.23
N PHE A 81 -5.16 -6.58 -0.35
CA PHE A 81 -6.53 -6.74 0.17
C PHE A 81 -7.60 -6.43 -0.89
N ALA A 82 -7.30 -6.67 -2.16
CA ALA A 82 -8.17 -6.34 -3.26
C ALA A 82 -8.35 -7.47 -4.26
N ILE A 83 -9.32 -7.26 -5.14
CA ILE A 83 -9.72 -8.22 -6.16
C ILE A 83 -8.57 -8.36 -7.14
N ARG A 84 -8.25 -9.60 -7.50
CA ARG A 84 -7.30 -9.84 -8.57
C ARG A 84 -8.03 -9.71 -9.90
N GLY A 85 -7.53 -8.86 -10.79
CA GLY A 85 -8.11 -8.68 -12.12
C GLY A 85 -8.06 -9.91 -13.03
N PRO A 86 -8.83 -9.90 -14.14
CA PRO A 86 -8.85 -10.96 -15.14
C PRO A 86 -7.45 -11.28 -15.69
N ARG A 87 -7.27 -12.47 -16.26
CA ARG A 87 -5.98 -12.80 -16.89
C ARG A 87 -5.68 -11.80 -18.00
N ARG A 88 -4.43 -11.29 -18.02
CA ARG A 88 -3.91 -10.34 -19.01
C ARG A 88 -4.55 -8.94 -19.03
N SER A 89 -5.38 -8.56 -18.05
CA SER A 89 -5.87 -7.18 -17.94
C SER A 89 -4.84 -6.22 -17.31
N ALA A 90 -5.02 -4.91 -17.52
CA ALA A 90 -4.21 -3.90 -16.84
C ALA A 90 -4.32 -4.03 -15.32
N HIS A 91 -5.54 -4.24 -14.81
CA HIS A 91 -5.79 -4.42 -13.39
C HIS A 91 -4.97 -5.57 -12.79
N ARG A 92 -4.79 -6.66 -13.53
CA ARG A 92 -3.96 -7.80 -13.10
C ARG A 92 -2.49 -7.45 -12.99
N ARG A 93 -1.97 -6.61 -13.89
CA ARG A 93 -0.57 -6.14 -13.85
C ARG A 93 -0.37 -5.16 -12.69
N LEU A 94 -1.26 -4.19 -12.54
CA LEU A 94 -1.22 -3.21 -11.44
C LEU A 94 -1.33 -3.87 -10.05
N THR A 95 -2.12 -4.93 -9.92
CA THR A 95 -2.26 -5.69 -8.64
C THR A 95 -1.17 -6.74 -8.41
N SER A 96 -0.22 -6.92 -9.34
CA SER A 96 0.88 -7.89 -9.19
C SER A 96 2.21 -7.20 -8.82
N GLY A 97 2.16 -5.99 -8.25
CA GLY A 97 3.35 -5.22 -7.87
C GLY A 97 4.06 -5.74 -6.61
N LEU A 98 5.22 -5.14 -6.31
CA LEU A 98 6.15 -5.57 -5.26
C LEU A 98 5.48 -5.79 -3.89
N LEU A 99 4.48 -4.98 -3.54
CA LEU A 99 3.74 -5.07 -2.28
C LEU A 99 2.91 -6.36 -2.14
N SER A 100 2.65 -7.05 -3.25
CA SER A 100 1.87 -8.30 -3.31
C SER A 100 2.71 -9.52 -3.73
N MET A 101 3.95 -9.30 -4.15
CA MET A 101 4.90 -10.34 -4.53
C MET A 101 5.48 -11.01 -3.28
N ASN A 102 5.88 -12.27 -3.40
CA ASN A 102 6.48 -13.02 -2.30
C ASN A 102 7.69 -13.84 -2.79
N GLY A 103 8.51 -14.32 -1.86
CA GLY A 103 9.58 -15.27 -2.16
C GLY A 103 10.65 -14.76 -3.15
N PRO A 104 11.18 -15.63 -4.04
CA PRO A 104 12.23 -15.27 -4.98
C PRO A 104 11.86 -14.13 -5.94
N GLU A 105 10.62 -14.12 -6.45
CA GLU A 105 10.11 -13.08 -7.35
C GLU A 105 10.16 -11.69 -6.69
N HIS A 106 9.68 -11.59 -5.45
CA HIS A 106 9.78 -10.36 -4.67
C HIS A 106 11.24 -9.92 -4.49
N LYS A 107 12.16 -10.84 -4.17
CA LYS A 107 13.58 -10.51 -3.97
C LYS A 107 14.22 -9.96 -5.24
N GLU A 108 13.92 -10.57 -6.38
CA GLU A 108 14.42 -10.15 -7.68
C GLU A 108 13.89 -8.77 -8.06
N HIS A 109 12.57 -8.57 -8.03
CA HIS A 109 11.94 -7.30 -8.36
C HIS A 109 12.34 -6.17 -7.41
N ARG A 110 12.46 -6.46 -6.11
CA ARG A 110 12.97 -5.50 -5.13
C ARG A 110 14.35 -5.04 -5.54
N ARG A 111 15.27 -5.98 -5.82
CA ARG A 111 16.65 -5.63 -6.21
C ARG A 111 16.70 -4.72 -7.44
N MET A 112 15.82 -4.92 -8.43
CA MET A 112 15.74 -4.07 -9.62
C MET A 112 15.33 -2.63 -9.29
N VAL A 113 14.40 -2.42 -8.36
CA VAL A 113 13.89 -1.07 -8.04
C VAL A 113 14.58 -0.39 -6.87
N MET A 114 15.49 -1.07 -6.16
CA MET A 114 16.10 -0.53 -4.93
C MET A 114 16.98 0.69 -5.16
N GLY A 115 17.54 0.89 -6.35
CA GLY A 115 18.56 1.93 -6.65
C GLY A 115 18.21 3.32 -6.11
N PRO A 116 17.08 3.93 -6.55
CA PRO A 116 16.65 5.26 -6.07
C PRO A 116 16.39 5.35 -4.56
N PHE A 117 16.19 4.21 -3.88
CA PHE A 117 15.90 4.13 -2.44
C PHE A 117 17.13 3.78 -1.60
N GLN A 118 18.31 3.61 -2.19
CA GLN A 118 19.53 3.33 -1.44
C GLN A 118 20.04 4.58 -0.71
N LYS A 119 20.69 4.40 0.43
CA LYS A 119 21.25 5.49 1.25
C LYS A 119 22.14 6.45 0.45
N MET A 120 22.91 5.93 -0.51
CA MET A 120 23.75 6.75 -1.38
C MET A 120 22.94 7.66 -2.31
N ALA A 121 21.78 7.18 -2.81
CA ALA A 121 20.88 7.97 -3.65
C ALA A 121 20.13 9.05 -2.85
N ILE A 122 19.82 8.79 -1.57
CA ILE A 122 19.08 9.75 -0.71
C ILE A 122 19.79 11.11 -0.62
N GLY A 123 21.12 11.15 -0.63
CA GLY A 123 21.88 12.40 -0.63
C GLY A 123 21.59 13.28 -1.87
N ASN A 124 21.35 12.65 -3.03
CA ASN A 124 21.05 13.34 -4.27
C ASN A 124 19.61 13.89 -4.33
N HIS A 125 18.72 13.43 -3.45
CA HIS A 125 17.33 13.88 -3.39
C HIS A 125 17.18 15.25 -2.72
N LEU A 126 18.19 15.70 -1.97
CA LEU A 126 18.14 16.97 -1.24
C LEU A 126 17.91 18.18 -2.15
N ALA A 127 18.66 18.28 -3.26
CA ALA A 127 18.56 19.42 -4.17
C ALA A 127 17.18 19.50 -4.84
N PRO A 128 16.62 18.42 -5.45
CA PRO A 128 15.26 18.44 -5.96
C PRO A 128 14.20 18.80 -4.91
N VAL A 129 14.31 18.25 -3.69
CA VAL A 129 13.37 18.56 -2.60
C VAL A 129 13.41 20.05 -2.25
N ALA A 130 14.61 20.63 -2.10
CA ALA A 130 14.78 22.04 -1.78
C ALA A 130 14.24 22.95 -2.90
N GLU A 131 14.55 22.62 -4.16
CA GLU A 131 14.12 23.36 -5.34
C GLU A 131 12.59 23.37 -5.49
N HIS A 132 11.94 22.21 -5.35
CA HIS A 132 10.48 22.12 -5.37
C HIS A 132 9.84 22.82 -4.17
N SER A 133 10.50 22.82 -3.00
CA SER A 133 9.98 23.50 -1.81
C SER A 133 9.98 25.00 -2.01
N GLN A 134 11.08 25.54 -2.55
CA GLN A 134 11.22 26.96 -2.85
C GLN A 134 10.18 27.43 -3.86
N ARG A 135 10.00 26.70 -4.97
CA ARG A 135 8.96 27.01 -5.98
C ARG A 135 7.55 27.01 -5.39
N MET A 136 7.24 26.04 -4.53
CA MET A 136 5.94 25.99 -3.88
C MET A 136 5.71 27.23 -3.01
N LEU A 137 6.72 27.67 -2.25
CA LEU A 137 6.62 28.86 -1.39
C LEU A 137 6.55 30.18 -2.17
N GLU A 138 7.10 30.25 -3.37
CA GLU A 138 7.00 31.42 -4.26
C GLU A 138 5.56 31.69 -4.73
N GLU A 139 4.71 30.65 -4.73
CA GLU A 139 3.29 30.76 -5.08
C GLU A 139 2.42 31.22 -3.90
N TRP A 140 2.96 31.25 -2.67
CA TRP A 140 2.19 31.51 -1.45
C TRP A 140 2.10 33.01 -1.14
N THR A 141 0.91 33.47 -0.74
CA THR A 141 0.70 34.85 -0.30
C THR A 141 0.51 34.93 1.21
N VAL A 142 1.13 35.92 1.86
CA VAL A 142 0.96 36.15 3.30
C VAL A 142 -0.52 36.45 3.63
N GLY A 143 -1.07 35.71 4.60
CA GLY A 143 -2.47 35.84 5.03
C GLY A 143 -3.46 34.98 4.23
N GLU A 144 -2.99 34.24 3.22
CA GLU A 144 -3.80 33.28 2.47
C GLU A 144 -4.16 32.06 3.34
N THR A 145 -5.37 31.54 3.16
CA THR A 145 -5.78 30.24 3.70
C THR A 145 -5.59 29.18 2.63
N ARG A 146 -4.87 28.10 2.96
CA ARG A 146 -4.53 27.03 2.03
C ARG A 146 -4.91 25.65 2.56
N ASP A 147 -5.21 24.73 1.66
CA ASP A 147 -5.35 23.32 1.98
C ASP A 147 -3.98 22.62 1.88
N ILE A 148 -3.34 22.44 3.04
CA ILE A 148 -2.02 21.81 3.12
C ILE A 148 -2.04 20.35 2.65
N ASN A 149 -3.18 19.65 2.72
CA ASN A 149 -3.25 18.28 2.22
C ASN A 149 -3.10 18.24 0.69
N VAL A 150 -3.79 19.13 -0.01
CA VAL A 150 -3.67 19.28 -1.47
C VAL A 150 -2.27 19.74 -1.85
N ASP A 151 -1.74 20.77 -1.18
CA ASP A 151 -0.40 21.30 -1.45
C ASP A 151 0.68 20.24 -1.27
N MET A 152 0.64 19.49 -0.17
CA MET A 152 1.63 18.43 0.11
C MET A 152 1.50 17.25 -0.85
N THR A 153 0.29 16.93 -1.31
CA THR A 153 0.08 15.87 -2.30
C THR A 153 0.75 16.25 -3.63
N HIS A 154 0.45 17.45 -4.16
CA HIS A 154 1.08 17.93 -5.40
C HIS A 154 2.59 18.10 -5.26
N PHE A 155 3.06 18.62 -4.12
CA PHE A 155 4.49 18.76 -3.83
C PHE A 155 5.20 17.40 -3.88
N MET A 156 4.65 16.38 -3.20
CA MET A 156 5.24 15.05 -3.18
C MET A 156 5.19 14.37 -4.55
N LEU A 157 4.14 14.58 -5.35
CA LEU A 157 4.09 14.10 -6.74
C LEU A 157 5.20 14.75 -7.58
N LYS A 158 5.37 16.08 -7.51
CA LYS A 158 6.45 16.78 -8.24
C LYS A 158 7.85 16.28 -7.83
N VAL A 159 8.10 16.15 -6.53
CA VAL A 159 9.38 15.66 -5.98
C VAL A 159 9.66 14.22 -6.39
N THR A 160 8.70 13.31 -6.22
CA THR A 160 8.89 11.91 -6.58
C THR A 160 9.06 11.74 -8.09
N SER A 161 8.38 12.55 -8.89
CA SER A 161 8.50 12.52 -10.35
C SER A 161 9.87 12.95 -10.84
N SER A 162 10.43 14.02 -10.26
CA SER A 162 11.77 14.48 -10.60
C SER A 162 12.85 13.49 -10.16
N ILE A 163 12.68 12.85 -8.99
CA ILE A 163 13.64 11.88 -8.46
C ILE A 163 13.59 10.54 -9.21
N LEU A 164 12.40 9.94 -9.35
CA LEU A 164 12.26 8.54 -9.80
C LEU A 164 12.22 8.41 -11.33
N PHE A 165 11.63 9.40 -11.99
CA PHE A 165 11.39 9.31 -13.42
C PHE A 165 12.25 10.29 -14.21
N GLY A 166 12.87 11.27 -13.54
CA GLY A 166 13.74 12.26 -14.17
C GLY A 166 13.04 13.08 -15.25
N VAL A 167 11.70 13.14 -15.23
CA VAL A 167 10.92 13.49 -16.42
C VAL A 167 10.87 14.99 -16.64
N GLU A 168 11.08 15.32 -17.91
CA GLU A 168 10.82 16.60 -18.57
C GLU A 168 9.30 16.90 -18.71
N GLN A 169 8.41 16.10 -18.08
CA GLN A 169 6.95 16.22 -18.12
C GLN A 169 6.30 16.01 -16.73
N PRO A 170 6.44 16.99 -15.82
CA PRO A 170 5.90 16.91 -14.46
C PRO A 170 4.37 16.80 -14.41
N GLN A 171 3.65 17.24 -15.44
CA GLN A 171 2.19 17.16 -15.52
C GLN A 171 1.72 15.70 -15.67
N LEU A 172 2.29 14.93 -16.60
CA LEU A 172 1.92 13.52 -16.81
C LEU A 172 2.18 12.68 -15.56
N ALA A 173 3.27 12.94 -14.85
CA ALA A 173 3.58 12.21 -13.64
C ALA A 173 2.64 12.57 -12.46
N CYS A 174 2.16 13.81 -12.40
CA CYS A 174 1.09 14.22 -11.47
C CYS A 174 -0.22 13.51 -11.80
N GLU A 175 -0.61 13.49 -13.09
CA GLU A 175 -1.80 12.79 -13.58
C GLU A 175 -1.77 11.31 -13.23
N ILE A 176 -0.65 10.61 -13.48
CA ILE A 176 -0.46 9.21 -13.07
C ILE A 176 -0.64 9.06 -11.55
N GLY A 177 -0.09 9.98 -10.75
CA GLY A 177 -0.25 9.98 -9.30
C GLY A 177 -1.70 10.06 -8.83
N GLU A 178 -2.47 10.96 -9.44
CA GLU A 178 -3.91 11.13 -9.19
C GLU A 178 -4.71 9.89 -9.61
N MET A 179 -4.38 9.31 -10.78
CA MET A 179 -4.99 8.07 -11.26
C MET A 179 -4.71 6.89 -10.32
N ILE A 180 -3.48 6.77 -9.80
CA ILE A 180 -3.12 5.75 -8.80
C ILE A 180 -3.97 5.92 -7.54
N ASP A 181 -4.12 7.14 -7.04
CA ASP A 181 -4.88 7.43 -5.82
C ASP A 181 -6.38 7.06 -5.98
N VAL A 182 -7.01 7.44 -7.09
CA VAL A 182 -8.39 7.05 -7.42
C VAL A 182 -8.52 5.53 -7.55
N TRP A 183 -7.60 4.89 -8.27
CA TRP A 183 -7.59 3.46 -8.47
C TRP A 183 -7.42 2.68 -7.16
N VAL A 184 -6.47 3.08 -6.29
CA VAL A 184 -6.20 2.44 -4.99
C VAL A 184 -7.44 2.51 -4.09
N ARG A 185 -8.08 3.69 -3.98
CA ARG A 185 -9.30 3.84 -3.17
C ARG A 185 -10.42 2.93 -3.65
N MET A 186 -10.69 2.91 -4.96
CA MET A 186 -11.72 2.05 -5.52
C MET A 186 -11.39 0.57 -5.30
N ASN A 187 -10.14 0.17 -5.54
CA ASN A 187 -9.68 -1.20 -5.38
C ASN A 187 -9.83 -1.68 -3.93
N HIS A 188 -9.50 -0.84 -2.94
CA HIS A 188 -9.68 -1.15 -1.52
C HIS A 188 -11.14 -1.33 -1.13
N ARG A 189 -12.01 -0.42 -1.60
CA ARG A 189 -13.46 -0.49 -1.33
C ARG A 189 -14.05 -1.78 -1.90
N MET A 190 -13.70 -2.12 -3.14
CA MET A 190 -14.20 -3.31 -3.81
C MET A 190 -13.60 -4.59 -3.22
N GLY A 191 -12.31 -4.59 -2.85
CA GLY A 191 -11.62 -5.71 -2.23
C GLY A 191 -12.35 -6.33 -1.04
N MET A 192 -12.79 -5.48 -0.11
CA MET A 192 -13.56 -5.91 1.06
C MET A 192 -15.00 -6.28 0.71
N GLY A 193 -15.62 -5.61 -0.28
CA GLY A 193 -16.94 -5.95 -0.81
C GLY A 193 -17.01 -7.37 -1.42
N ALA A 194 -15.93 -7.84 -2.04
CA ALA A 194 -15.83 -9.19 -2.59
C ALA A 194 -15.99 -10.27 -1.51
N PHE A 195 -15.53 -10.01 -0.29
CA PHE A 195 -15.65 -10.96 0.83
C PHE A 195 -17.08 -11.11 1.34
N VAL A 196 -17.94 -10.11 1.13
CA VAL A 196 -19.31 -10.06 1.68
C VAL A 196 -20.42 -10.22 0.63
N SER A 197 -20.06 -10.48 -0.64
CA SER A 197 -21.01 -10.77 -1.76
C SER A 197 -22.14 -9.74 -1.92
N ASP A 198 -21.83 -8.45 -1.79
CA ASP A 198 -22.78 -7.35 -1.98
C ASP A 198 -23.08 -7.10 -3.48
N GLN A 199 -24.35 -6.89 -3.86
CA GLN A 199 -24.76 -6.58 -5.25
C GLN A 199 -24.24 -5.22 -5.75
N SER A 200 -23.92 -4.27 -4.86
CA SER A 200 -23.31 -2.97 -5.23
C SER A 200 -21.91 -3.11 -5.85
N PHE A 201 -21.31 -4.30 -5.72
CA PHE A 201 -19.99 -4.67 -6.21
C PHE A 201 -19.86 -4.69 -7.74
N THR A 202 -20.88 -5.15 -8.46
CA THR A 202 -20.77 -5.44 -9.91
C THR A 202 -20.53 -4.17 -10.72
N ASN A 203 -21.27 -3.09 -10.44
CA ASN A 203 -21.12 -1.81 -11.15
C ASN A 203 -19.80 -1.11 -10.81
N GLY A 204 -19.30 -1.28 -9.58
CA GLY A 204 -18.00 -0.73 -9.17
C GLY A 204 -16.82 -1.47 -9.79
N TYR A 205 -16.99 -2.75 -10.13
CA TYR A 205 -15.92 -3.57 -10.68
C TYR A 205 -15.58 -3.22 -12.14
N GLU A 206 -16.57 -2.99 -13.00
CA GLU A 206 -16.30 -2.56 -14.39
C GLU A 206 -15.57 -1.22 -14.43
N HIS A 207 -16.01 -0.26 -13.60
CA HIS A 207 -15.33 1.03 -13.48
C HIS A 207 -13.88 0.89 -12.94
N LEU A 208 -13.65 0.00 -11.97
CA LEU A 208 -12.30 -0.32 -11.48
C LEU A 208 -11.39 -0.87 -12.60
N LEU A 209 -11.93 -1.70 -13.49
CA LEU A 209 -11.17 -2.21 -14.63
C LEU A 209 -10.84 -1.09 -15.63
N GLN A 210 -11.79 -0.18 -15.91
CA GLN A 210 -11.52 0.96 -16.79
C GLN A 210 -10.43 1.87 -16.22
N LEU A 211 -10.51 2.24 -14.93
CA LEU A 211 -9.49 3.02 -14.24
C LEU A 211 -8.10 2.37 -14.34
N ALA A 212 -8.04 1.05 -14.31
CA ALA A 212 -6.80 0.31 -14.44
C ALA A 212 -6.23 0.37 -15.87
N GLU A 213 -7.06 0.28 -16.90
CA GLU A 213 -6.63 0.41 -18.31
C GLU A 213 -6.13 1.83 -18.59
N ASP A 214 -6.86 2.85 -18.12
CA ASP A 214 -6.45 4.26 -18.28
C ASP A 214 -5.08 4.49 -17.61
N LEU A 215 -4.92 4.04 -16.36
CA LEU A 215 -3.67 4.18 -15.61
C LEU A 215 -2.50 3.45 -16.28
N GLU A 216 -2.73 2.25 -16.78
CA GLU A 216 -1.70 1.54 -17.54
C GLU A 216 -1.31 2.29 -18.82
N GLY A 217 -2.29 2.84 -19.55
CA GLY A 217 -2.03 3.65 -20.74
C GLY A 217 -1.12 4.85 -20.44
N ALA A 218 -1.41 5.59 -19.37
CA ALA A 218 -0.59 6.73 -18.94
C ALA A 218 0.84 6.30 -18.53
N VAL A 219 0.98 5.19 -17.80
CA VAL A 219 2.30 4.63 -17.44
C VAL A 219 3.09 4.21 -18.68
N MET A 220 2.43 3.56 -19.65
CA MET A 220 3.08 3.15 -20.90
C MET A 220 3.52 4.35 -21.74
N GLN A 221 2.71 5.41 -21.79
CA GLN A 221 3.09 6.68 -22.42
C GLN A 221 4.36 7.26 -21.78
N MET A 222 4.44 7.29 -20.45
CA MET A 222 5.63 7.75 -19.74
C MET A 222 6.87 6.89 -20.06
N ILE A 223 6.71 5.57 -20.14
CA ILE A 223 7.79 4.64 -20.52
C ILE A 223 8.28 4.92 -21.96
N ASP A 224 7.37 5.15 -22.90
CA ASP A 224 7.73 5.39 -24.31
C ASP A 224 8.43 6.75 -24.49
N ILE A 225 8.02 7.78 -23.75
CA ILE A 225 8.73 9.06 -23.67
C ILE A 225 10.16 8.85 -23.14
N LYS A 226 10.32 8.09 -22.05
CA LYS A 226 11.66 7.81 -21.47
C LYS A 226 12.55 7.03 -22.46
N ARG A 227 11.98 6.10 -23.23
CA ARG A 227 12.73 5.35 -24.25
C ARG A 227 13.16 6.21 -25.44
N SER A 228 12.30 7.11 -25.90
CA SER A 228 12.57 7.97 -27.07
C SER A 228 13.61 9.07 -26.80
N THR A 229 13.68 9.56 -25.57
CA THR A 229 14.60 10.64 -25.16
C THR A 229 16.05 10.18 -24.96
N GLY A 230 16.33 8.87 -25.02
CA GLY A 230 17.70 8.31 -25.07
C GLY A 230 18.57 8.52 -23.81
N LYS A 231 18.09 9.24 -22.80
CA LYS A 231 18.74 9.34 -21.49
C LYS A 231 18.45 8.04 -20.73
N MET A 232 19.41 7.13 -20.71
CA MET A 232 19.45 6.09 -19.68
C MET A 232 19.46 6.82 -18.34
N GLY A 233 18.34 6.75 -17.61
CA GLY A 233 18.34 7.11 -16.20
C GLY A 233 19.37 6.23 -15.48
N HIS A 234 19.88 6.70 -14.34
CA HIS A 234 20.81 5.93 -13.51
C HIS A 234 20.08 4.76 -12.77
N ASP A 235 19.17 4.10 -13.49
CA ASP A 235 18.38 2.96 -13.05
C ASP A 235 19.27 1.71 -12.94
#